data_AF-A0A960PNX0-F1
#
_entry.id   AF-A0A960PNX0-F1
#
_cell.length_a   1.000
_cell.length_b   1.000
_cell.length_c   1.000
_cell.angle_alpha   90.00
_cell.angle_beta   90.00
_cell.angle_gamma   90.00
#
_symmetry.space_group_name_H-M   'P 1'
#
loop_
_entity.id
_entity.type
_entity.pdbx_description
1 polymer ?
#
loop_
_entity_poly.entity_id
_entity_poly.type
_entity_poly.pdbx_seq_one_letter_code
_entity_poly.pdbx_strand_id
1 'polypeptide(L)'
;MTLYSRRSRLARRRAVLAFLLTMPLSWAGAPALAGNGHFLHGVGAVNSSLGGAGVAFAADGLGSLNLNPALLTEFEGSRVDFGVEFLTQDLSVSSSIGPFSGTTEDDTGLATLPAFSWVWHPKDSRWAFGFGFLALAGFQTNYPQDSANPVLAPQPQGFGRTLADYQFARIPLTLAYRATDRLSLGASLSLGRAALDSSPFAGASPDCTSPVSCFYPAATPQDSAMGFGVQLGLLYEPSEKLALGLSYTSKHDFESFEWNSTVAHPGRPDFGTARSFEFTLDSPQRLTAGLGLRPRPNWTLALDVTW
;
A
#
# COMPACT_ATOMS: atom_id res chain seq x y z
N MET A 1 49.63 15.28 29.78
CA MET A 1 49.09 14.84 28.48
C MET A 1 48.35 13.49 28.52
N THR A 2 47.98 12.99 29.71
CA THR A 2 47.51 11.58 29.89
C THR A 2 46.01 11.45 30.22
N LEU A 3 45.32 12.56 30.49
CA LEU A 3 43.88 12.57 30.84
C LEU A 3 42.95 12.73 29.62
N TYR A 4 43.43 13.33 28.53
CA TYR A 4 42.62 13.56 27.32
C TYR A 4 42.36 12.26 26.52
N SER A 5 43.29 11.28 26.59
CA SER A 5 43.18 10.03 25.83
C SER A 5 42.25 8.98 26.46
N ARG A 6 41.87 9.14 27.74
CA ARG A 6 40.92 8.23 28.42
C ARG A 6 39.46 8.58 28.10
N ARG A 7 39.11 9.86 27.94
CA ARG A 7 37.72 10.29 27.63
C ARG A 7 37.29 9.88 26.23
N SER A 8 38.18 9.94 25.23
CA SER A 8 37.88 9.55 23.85
C SER A 8 37.69 8.03 23.65
N ARG A 9 38.43 7.20 24.39
CA ARG A 9 38.25 5.74 24.39
C ARG A 9 36.96 5.31 25.07
N LEU A 10 36.54 6.01 26.13
CA LEU A 10 35.27 5.73 26.82
C LEU A 10 34.05 6.09 25.96
N ALA A 11 34.11 7.20 25.22
CA ALA A 11 33.06 7.62 24.30
C ALA A 11 32.92 6.67 23.08
N ARG A 12 34.03 6.19 22.52
CA ARG A 12 34.02 5.16 21.46
C ARG A 12 33.48 3.82 21.98
N ARG A 13 33.84 3.39 23.20
CA ARG A 13 33.29 2.18 23.82
C ARG A 13 31.79 2.28 24.09
N ARG A 14 31.28 3.44 24.51
CA ARG A 14 29.84 3.68 24.70
C ARG A 14 29.06 3.71 23.38
N ALA A 15 29.65 4.26 22.32
CA ALA A 15 29.04 4.25 20.98
C ALA A 15 29.02 2.84 20.36
N VAL A 16 30.09 2.07 20.53
CA VAL A 16 30.16 0.66 20.09
C VAL A 16 29.23 -0.23 20.92
N LEU A 17 29.10 -0.01 22.24
CA LEU A 17 28.10 -0.72 23.04
C LEU A 17 26.66 -0.36 22.65
N ALA A 18 26.35 0.89 22.33
CA ALA A 18 25.03 1.29 21.84
C ALA A 18 24.69 0.67 20.47
N PHE A 19 25.69 0.53 19.59
CA PHE A 19 25.56 -0.18 18.31
C PHE A 19 25.36 -1.69 18.52
N LEU A 20 26.08 -2.28 19.47
CA LEU A 20 25.96 -3.71 19.83
C LEU A 20 24.71 -4.06 20.64
N LEU A 21 24.05 -3.08 21.28
CA LEU A 21 22.78 -3.27 22.00
C LEU A 21 21.54 -3.04 21.13
N THR A 22 21.67 -2.34 20.00
CA THR A 22 20.56 -2.09 19.05
C THR A 22 20.47 -3.17 17.97
N MET A 23 21.61 -3.72 17.53
CA MET A 23 21.66 -4.80 16.53
C MET A 23 20.94 -6.11 16.94
N PRO A 24 20.93 -6.56 18.21
CA PRO A 24 20.24 -7.79 18.60
C PRO A 24 18.71 -7.64 18.63
N LEU A 25 18.18 -6.42 18.83
CA LEU A 25 16.73 -6.19 18.83
C LEU A 25 16.15 -6.30 17.42
N SER A 26 16.90 -5.89 16.39
CA SER A 26 16.53 -6.08 14.98
C SER A 26 16.58 -7.55 14.51
N TRP A 27 17.20 -8.46 15.28
CA TRP A 27 17.27 -9.89 14.96
C TRP A 27 16.35 -10.78 15.79
N ALA A 28 15.77 -10.27 16.88
CA ALA A 28 14.87 -11.02 17.75
C ALA A 28 13.38 -10.92 17.36
N GLY A 29 13.04 -10.16 16.31
CA GLY A 29 11.70 -10.18 15.75
C GLY A 29 11.46 -11.49 15.03
N ALA A 30 10.51 -12.30 15.50
CA ALA A 30 9.88 -13.30 14.64
C ALA A 30 9.46 -12.59 13.33
N PRO A 31 9.57 -13.23 12.15
CA PRO A 31 8.99 -12.65 10.95
C PRO A 31 7.52 -12.37 11.27
N ALA A 32 7.17 -11.09 11.40
CA ALA A 32 5.79 -10.71 11.42
C ALA A 32 5.29 -11.14 10.04
N LEU A 33 4.45 -12.17 9.99
CA LEU A 33 3.73 -12.62 8.80
C LEU A 33 2.69 -11.56 8.39
N ALA A 34 3.12 -10.30 8.34
CA ALA A 34 2.35 -9.11 8.09
C ALA A 34 2.84 -8.56 6.75
N GLY A 35 2.20 -9.01 5.67
CA GLY A 35 2.29 -8.32 4.39
C GLY A 35 1.29 -7.17 4.37
N ASN A 36 1.61 -6.07 3.69
CA ASN A 36 0.67 -4.96 3.47
C ASN A 36 -0.43 -5.30 2.42
N GLY A 37 -0.63 -6.60 2.14
CA GLY A 37 -1.49 -7.06 1.05
C GLY A 37 -1.05 -6.45 -0.28
N HIS A 38 -1.97 -5.78 -0.95
CA HIS A 38 -1.75 -5.07 -2.21
C HIS A 38 -1.24 -3.62 -2.03
N PHE A 39 -1.14 -3.10 -0.80
CA PHE A 39 -0.61 -1.76 -0.57
C PHE A 39 0.90 -1.72 -0.68
N LEU A 40 1.40 -0.62 -1.22
CA LEU A 40 2.82 -0.28 -1.11
C LEU A 40 3.22 -0.14 0.37
N HIS A 41 4.47 -0.49 0.65
CA HIS A 41 5.03 -0.33 1.99
C HIS A 41 5.20 1.14 2.38
N GLY A 42 5.43 2.03 1.41
CA GLY A 42 5.50 3.48 1.61
C GLY A 42 5.00 4.23 0.39
N VAL A 43 4.98 5.56 0.46
CA VAL A 43 4.63 6.42 -0.70
C VAL A 43 5.70 7.48 -0.88
N GLY A 44 6.41 7.41 -2.01
CA GLY A 44 7.52 8.29 -2.33
C GLY A 44 8.84 7.77 -1.80
N ALA A 45 9.94 8.22 -2.42
CA ALA A 45 11.26 7.65 -2.19
C ALA A 45 11.71 7.70 -0.72
N VAL A 46 11.38 8.77 0.02
CA VAL A 46 11.82 8.90 1.42
C VAL A 46 11.05 7.93 2.31
N ASN A 47 9.72 7.93 2.26
CA ASN A 47 8.92 7.03 3.09
C ASN A 47 9.17 5.55 2.75
N SER A 48 9.28 5.21 1.46
CA SER A 48 9.61 3.86 1.01
C SER A 48 11.02 3.43 1.49
N SER A 49 12.01 4.34 1.49
CA SER A 49 13.36 4.05 2.04
C SER A 49 13.39 3.80 3.56
N LEU A 50 12.38 4.28 4.29
CA LEU A 50 12.20 4.04 5.73
C LEU A 50 11.40 2.75 6.01
N GLY A 51 11.12 1.95 4.98
CA GLY A 51 10.28 0.75 5.09
C GLY A 51 8.83 1.08 5.42
N GLY A 52 8.36 2.28 5.05
CA GLY A 52 6.99 2.74 5.32
C GLY A 52 6.81 3.51 6.62
N ALA A 53 7.80 3.52 7.51
CA ALA A 53 7.71 4.22 8.78
C ALA A 53 7.73 5.75 8.59
N GLY A 54 6.94 6.46 9.40
CA GLY A 54 6.82 7.91 9.35
C GLY A 54 5.61 8.52 10.04
N VAL A 55 4.74 7.76 10.72
CA VAL A 55 3.51 8.30 11.33
C VAL A 55 3.77 9.38 12.38
N ALA A 56 4.96 9.39 12.98
CA ALA A 56 5.39 10.36 13.99
C ALA A 56 6.52 11.29 13.50
N PHE A 57 6.83 11.29 12.20
CA PHE A 57 7.95 12.04 11.64
C PHE A 57 7.65 12.59 10.24
N ALA A 58 7.61 13.92 10.13
CA ALA A 58 7.39 14.63 8.87
C ALA A 58 8.64 14.61 7.97
N ALA A 59 8.86 13.50 7.24
CA ALA A 59 10.00 13.36 6.33
C ALA A 59 9.80 14.12 5.01
N ASP A 60 8.61 14.01 4.42
CA ASP A 60 8.19 14.68 3.19
C ASP A 60 6.65 14.86 3.17
N GLY A 61 6.13 15.60 2.19
CA GLY A 61 4.70 15.85 2.04
C GLY A 61 3.92 14.60 1.63
N LEU A 62 4.49 13.75 0.77
CA LEU A 62 3.87 12.50 0.29
C LEU A 62 3.56 11.55 1.44
N GLY A 63 4.57 11.22 2.26
CA GLY A 63 4.44 10.39 3.45
C GLY A 63 3.55 11.03 4.50
N SER A 64 3.57 12.36 4.65
CA SER A 64 2.69 13.06 5.59
C SER A 64 1.22 12.95 5.20
N LEU A 65 0.88 13.21 3.93
CA LEU A 65 -0.48 12.98 3.42
C LEU A 65 -0.86 11.50 3.47
N ASN A 66 0.10 10.59 3.30
CA ASN A 66 -0.17 9.17 3.34
C ASN A 66 -0.46 8.63 4.74
N LEU A 67 0.41 8.97 5.70
CA LEU A 67 0.50 8.31 6.99
C LEU A 67 -0.20 9.08 8.11
N ASN A 68 -0.02 10.39 8.20
CA ASN A 68 -0.56 11.18 9.30
C ASN A 68 -0.76 12.65 8.91
N PRO A 69 -2.01 13.11 8.74
CA PRO A 69 -2.29 14.49 8.33
C PRO A 69 -1.80 15.54 9.35
N ALA A 70 -1.59 15.19 10.62
CA ALA A 70 -1.08 16.14 11.62
C ALA A 70 0.37 16.58 11.33
N LEU A 71 1.13 15.80 10.57
CA LEU A 71 2.53 16.10 10.21
C LEU A 71 2.66 17.35 9.33
N LEU A 72 1.58 17.81 8.69
CA LEU A 72 1.63 19.01 7.85
C LEU A 72 2.03 20.27 8.64
N THR A 73 1.81 20.29 9.96
CA THR A 73 2.22 21.42 10.80
C THR A 73 3.74 21.53 10.93
N GLU A 74 4.50 20.48 10.64
CA GLU A 74 5.95 20.46 10.81
C GLU A 74 6.71 21.08 9.63
N PHE A 75 6.03 21.35 8.53
CA PHE A 75 6.60 22.10 7.41
C PHE A 75 6.41 23.60 7.63
N GLU A 76 7.23 24.42 6.99
CA GLU A 76 7.04 25.87 6.91
C GLU A 76 6.98 26.29 5.44
N GLY A 77 6.03 27.16 5.10
CA GLY A 77 5.85 27.68 3.76
C GLY A 77 5.12 26.72 2.81
N SER A 78 5.42 26.85 1.52
CA SER A 78 4.86 25.99 0.46
C SER A 78 5.87 24.93 0.06
N ARG A 79 5.46 23.67 0.07
CA ARG A 79 6.24 22.51 -0.33
C ARG A 79 5.50 21.74 -1.41
N VAL A 80 6.24 21.28 -2.41
CA VAL A 80 5.75 20.37 -3.44
C VAL A 80 6.68 19.18 -3.48
N ASP A 81 6.12 17.98 -3.48
CA ASP A 81 6.85 16.73 -3.69
C ASP A 81 6.21 15.97 -4.86
N PHE A 82 7.05 15.36 -5.69
CA PHE A 82 6.65 14.50 -6.78
C PHE A 82 7.50 13.23 -6.74
N GLY A 83 6.87 12.08 -6.99
CA GLY A 83 7.53 10.79 -7.04
C GLY A 83 6.85 9.88 -8.05
N VAL A 84 7.60 8.94 -8.60
CA VAL A 84 7.07 7.82 -9.39
C VAL A 84 7.75 6.58 -8.86
N GLU A 85 6.95 5.62 -8.42
CA GLU A 85 7.44 4.30 -8.04
C GLU A 85 7.25 3.32 -9.18
N PHE A 86 8.20 2.41 -9.32
CA PHE A 86 8.27 1.39 -10.35
C PHE A 86 8.18 0.03 -9.66
N LEU A 87 7.12 -0.72 -9.97
CA LEU A 87 6.87 -2.04 -9.38
C LEU A 87 7.01 -3.12 -10.45
N THR A 88 7.92 -4.06 -10.21
CA THR A 88 8.08 -5.29 -10.99
C THR A 88 7.83 -6.47 -10.07
N GLN A 89 7.28 -7.54 -10.62
CA GLN A 89 6.96 -8.76 -9.88
C GLN A 89 7.52 -9.94 -10.70
N ASP A 90 8.20 -10.86 -10.02
CA ASP A 90 8.64 -12.13 -10.61
C ASP A 90 7.85 -13.25 -9.93
N LEU A 91 6.73 -13.64 -10.54
CA LEU A 91 5.80 -14.63 -10.02
C LEU A 91 5.79 -15.88 -10.91
N SER A 92 5.55 -17.02 -10.28
CA SER A 92 5.27 -18.26 -11.00
C SER A 92 4.21 -19.06 -10.26
N VAL A 93 3.47 -19.86 -11.01
CA VAL A 93 2.50 -20.81 -10.46
C VAL A 93 2.88 -22.22 -10.86
N SER A 94 3.15 -23.06 -9.87
CA SER A 94 3.37 -24.49 -10.04
C SER A 94 2.13 -25.25 -9.63
N SER A 95 1.72 -26.23 -10.43
CA SER A 95 0.59 -27.11 -10.08
C SER A 95 0.84 -28.56 -10.46
N SER A 96 0.15 -29.47 -9.76
CA SER A 96 0.16 -30.90 -10.04
C SER A 96 -1.23 -31.51 -9.84
N ILE A 97 -1.71 -32.23 -10.85
CA ILE A 97 -3.00 -32.93 -10.82
C ILE A 97 -2.77 -34.33 -11.42
N GLY A 98 -2.82 -35.35 -10.56
CA GLY A 98 -2.49 -36.71 -10.96
C GLY A 98 -1.06 -36.81 -11.53
N PRO A 99 -0.87 -37.39 -12.73
CA PRO A 99 0.46 -37.52 -13.35
C PRO A 99 0.95 -36.23 -14.02
N PHE A 100 0.12 -35.18 -14.11
CA PHE A 100 0.46 -33.94 -14.79
C PHE A 100 1.01 -32.93 -13.79
N SER A 101 2.10 -32.26 -14.14
CA SER A 101 2.65 -31.15 -13.38
C SER A 101 3.35 -30.15 -14.31
N GLY A 102 3.34 -28.88 -13.90
CA GLY A 102 3.99 -27.81 -14.65
C GLY A 102 4.14 -26.55 -13.81
N THR A 103 5.01 -25.65 -14.30
CA THR A 103 5.22 -24.31 -13.75
C THR A 103 5.10 -23.32 -14.88
N THR A 104 4.37 -22.25 -14.66
CA THR A 104 4.23 -21.15 -15.61
C THR A 104 4.62 -19.86 -14.93
N GLU A 105 5.52 -19.11 -15.55
CA GLU A 105 5.92 -17.77 -15.13
C GLU A 105 4.84 -16.77 -15.53
N ASP A 106 4.72 -15.69 -14.75
CA ASP A 106 3.85 -14.58 -15.13
C ASP A 106 4.46 -13.76 -16.28
N ASP A 107 3.60 -13.11 -17.07
CA ASP A 107 3.93 -12.19 -18.15
C ASP A 107 3.39 -10.78 -17.82
N THR A 108 3.74 -10.31 -16.62
CA THR A 108 3.34 -9.00 -16.11
C THR A 108 4.41 -7.96 -16.44
N GLY A 109 3.95 -6.77 -16.83
CA GLY A 109 4.82 -5.64 -17.12
C GLY A 109 5.21 -4.83 -15.90
N LEU A 110 5.98 -3.78 -16.15
CA LEU A 110 6.30 -2.75 -15.16
C LEU A 110 5.04 -1.94 -14.81
N ALA A 111 4.64 -1.93 -13.55
CA ALA A 111 3.63 -1.02 -13.02
C ALA A 111 4.28 0.30 -12.56
N THR A 112 3.57 1.41 -12.75
CA THR A 112 4.03 2.75 -12.32
C THR A 112 3.02 3.39 -11.39
N LEU A 113 3.51 3.93 -10.28
CA LEU A 113 2.69 4.54 -9.24
C LEU A 113 3.15 5.99 -9.02
N PRO A 114 2.53 6.95 -9.73
CA PRO A 114 2.87 8.34 -9.54
C PRO A 114 2.25 8.88 -8.25
N ALA A 115 2.98 9.79 -7.62
CA ALA A 115 2.56 10.47 -6.42
C ALA A 115 2.94 11.95 -6.47
N PHE A 116 2.03 12.80 -6.01
CA PHE A 116 2.19 14.23 -5.91
C PHE A 116 1.65 14.72 -4.58
N SER A 117 2.35 15.65 -3.94
CA SER A 117 1.80 16.41 -2.83
C SER A 117 2.13 17.88 -2.95
N TRP A 118 1.20 18.69 -2.46
CA TRP A 118 1.41 20.07 -2.14
C TRP A 118 1.00 20.28 -0.69
N VAL A 119 1.89 20.91 0.08
CA VAL A 119 1.66 21.26 1.48
C VAL A 119 1.92 22.75 1.64
N TRP A 120 1.02 23.43 2.34
CA TRP A 120 1.15 24.85 2.65
C TRP A 120 0.89 25.11 4.11
N HIS A 121 1.93 25.54 4.83
CA HIS A 121 1.85 26.01 6.20
C HIS A 121 2.31 27.47 6.24
N PRO A 122 1.39 28.44 6.30
CA PRO A 122 1.75 29.85 6.34
C PRO A 122 2.58 30.14 7.58
N LYS A 123 3.56 31.03 7.43
CA LYS A 123 4.35 31.54 8.55
C LYS A 123 3.41 32.16 9.59
N ASP A 124 3.69 31.91 10.87
CA ASP A 124 2.92 32.38 12.03
C ASP A 124 1.47 31.86 12.14
N SER A 125 1.03 30.98 11.22
CA SER A 125 -0.26 30.28 11.32
C SER A 125 -0.14 29.05 12.21
N ARG A 126 -1.26 28.67 12.85
CA ARG A 126 -1.42 27.34 13.47
C ARG A 126 -2.04 26.33 12.50
N TRP A 127 -2.55 26.78 11.36
CA TRP A 127 -3.21 25.96 10.35
C TRP A 127 -2.27 25.65 9.20
N ALA A 128 -2.24 24.38 8.79
CA ALA A 128 -1.57 23.90 7.59
C ALA A 128 -2.57 23.17 6.69
N PHE A 129 -2.35 23.25 5.39
CA PHE A 129 -3.21 22.67 4.36
C PHE A 129 -2.38 21.73 3.50
N GLY A 130 -3.02 20.69 2.97
CA GLY A 130 -2.36 19.78 2.04
C GLY A 130 -3.33 19.22 1.02
N PHE A 131 -2.81 18.94 -0.16
CA PHE A 131 -3.51 18.26 -1.24
C PHE A 131 -2.54 17.33 -1.95
N GLY A 132 -3.01 16.22 -2.49
CA GLY A 132 -2.16 15.33 -3.26
C GLY A 132 -2.90 14.42 -4.21
N PHE A 133 -2.12 13.66 -4.97
CA PHE A 133 -2.55 12.50 -5.72
C PHE A 133 -1.60 11.38 -5.33
N LEU A 134 -2.10 10.29 -4.75
CA LEU A 134 -1.28 9.18 -4.29
C LEU A 134 -1.78 7.89 -4.95
N ALA A 135 -1.01 7.31 -5.87
CA ALA A 135 -1.19 5.91 -6.26
C ALA A 135 -0.66 5.02 -5.12
N LEU A 136 -1.54 4.31 -4.42
CA LEU A 136 -1.24 3.63 -3.16
C LEU A 136 -1.05 2.12 -3.29
N ALA A 137 -1.76 1.53 -4.24
CA ALA A 137 -1.74 0.11 -4.46
C ALA A 137 -1.86 -0.19 -5.94
N GLY A 138 -1.14 -1.22 -6.34
CA GLY A 138 -1.11 -1.75 -7.68
C GLY A 138 -0.61 -3.18 -7.58
N PHE A 139 -1.41 -4.14 -8.03
CA PHE A 139 -0.88 -5.46 -8.33
C PHE A 139 -1.38 -5.86 -9.71
N GLN A 140 -0.52 -6.54 -10.44
CA GLN A 140 -0.89 -7.13 -11.70
C GLN A 140 -0.33 -8.55 -11.72
N THR A 141 -1.14 -9.50 -12.16
CA THR A 141 -0.70 -10.86 -12.45
C THR A 141 -1.28 -11.24 -13.79
N ASN A 142 -0.45 -11.79 -14.68
CA ASN A 142 -0.88 -12.26 -15.98
C ASN A 142 -0.21 -13.59 -16.30
N TYR A 143 -0.83 -14.69 -15.88
CA TYR A 143 -0.38 -16.02 -16.24
C TYR A 143 -0.96 -16.41 -17.60
N PRO A 144 -0.10 -16.64 -18.63
CA PRO A 144 -0.58 -17.09 -19.93
C PRO A 144 -1.24 -18.47 -19.82
N GLN A 145 -2.15 -18.77 -20.75
CA GLN A 145 -2.68 -20.12 -20.89
C GLN A 145 -1.55 -21.07 -21.24
N ASP A 146 -1.40 -22.16 -20.48
CA ASP A 146 -0.31 -23.11 -20.63
C ASP A 146 -0.83 -24.54 -20.49
N SER A 147 -0.75 -25.32 -21.58
CA SER A 147 -1.22 -26.72 -21.59
C SER A 147 -0.30 -27.66 -20.80
N ALA A 148 0.93 -27.24 -20.48
CA ALA A 148 1.84 -28.01 -19.62
C ALA A 148 1.55 -27.82 -18.12
N ASN A 149 0.79 -26.78 -17.75
CA ASN A 149 0.43 -26.49 -16.38
C ASN A 149 -1.05 -26.83 -16.12
N PRO A 150 -1.36 -27.87 -15.32
CA PRO A 150 -2.73 -28.35 -15.14
C PRO A 150 -3.76 -27.26 -14.77
N VAL A 151 -3.39 -26.30 -13.93
CA VAL A 151 -4.27 -25.20 -13.50
C VAL A 151 -4.49 -24.15 -14.59
N LEU A 152 -3.50 -23.91 -15.46
CA LEU A 152 -3.57 -22.91 -16.54
C LEU A 152 -3.87 -23.53 -17.91
N ALA A 153 -4.12 -24.83 -17.96
CA ALA A 153 -4.58 -25.52 -19.15
C ALA A 153 -5.87 -24.86 -19.68
N PRO A 154 -6.15 -24.95 -20.99
CA PRO A 154 -7.38 -24.40 -21.57
C PRO A 154 -8.63 -24.85 -20.80
N GLN A 155 -9.63 -23.98 -20.71
CA GLN A 155 -10.92 -24.37 -20.15
C GLN A 155 -11.59 -25.41 -21.07
N PRO A 156 -12.27 -26.45 -20.54
CA PRO A 156 -12.60 -26.66 -19.12
C PRO A 156 -11.55 -27.46 -18.32
N GLN A 157 -10.40 -27.80 -18.89
CA GLN A 157 -9.39 -28.64 -18.22
C GLN A 157 -8.61 -27.88 -17.12
N GLY A 158 -8.43 -26.58 -17.30
CA GLY A 158 -7.92 -25.64 -16.30
C GLY A 158 -8.71 -24.33 -16.32
N PHE A 159 -8.12 -23.24 -15.85
CA PHE A 159 -8.71 -21.89 -15.89
C PHE A 159 -8.37 -21.11 -17.16
N GLY A 160 -7.44 -21.60 -17.99
CA GLY A 160 -6.87 -20.87 -19.10
C GLY A 160 -5.95 -19.73 -18.62
N ARG A 161 -5.87 -18.65 -19.41
CA ARG A 161 -5.16 -17.42 -19.01
C ARG A 161 -5.77 -16.87 -17.73
N THR A 162 -4.92 -16.64 -16.71
CA THR A 162 -5.32 -16.07 -15.42
C THR A 162 -4.72 -14.68 -15.26
N LEU A 163 -5.57 -13.66 -15.26
CA LEU A 163 -5.26 -12.24 -15.14
C LEU A 163 -5.94 -11.68 -13.88
N ALA A 164 -5.22 -10.87 -13.13
CA ALA A 164 -5.81 -9.97 -12.15
C ALA A 164 -5.02 -8.65 -12.11
N ASP A 165 -5.70 -7.53 -12.31
CA ASP A 165 -5.12 -6.18 -12.24
C ASP A 165 -5.99 -5.35 -11.31
N TYR A 166 -5.39 -4.82 -10.24
CA TYR A 166 -6.06 -3.90 -9.34
C TYR A 166 -5.18 -2.67 -9.11
N GLN A 167 -5.80 -1.50 -9.23
CA GLN A 167 -5.16 -0.21 -9.02
C GLN A 167 -5.99 0.63 -8.07
N PHE A 168 -5.35 1.26 -7.09
CA PHE A 168 -6.01 2.20 -6.19
C PHE A 168 -5.18 3.48 -6.04
N ALA A 169 -5.79 4.60 -6.41
CA ALA A 169 -5.26 5.93 -6.17
C ALA A 169 -6.23 6.77 -5.33
N ARG A 170 -5.71 7.70 -4.54
CA ARG A 170 -6.51 8.65 -3.79
C ARG A 170 -6.04 10.09 -3.93
N ILE A 171 -6.98 11.00 -3.79
CA ILE A 171 -6.79 12.44 -3.82
C ILE A 171 -7.18 13.00 -2.44
N PRO A 172 -6.23 13.12 -1.49
CA PRO A 172 -6.51 13.70 -0.17
C PRO A 172 -6.60 15.22 -0.20
N LEU A 173 -7.58 15.75 0.52
CA LEU A 173 -7.71 17.15 0.93
C LEU A 173 -7.55 17.21 2.45
N THR A 174 -6.46 17.81 2.90
CA THR A 174 -5.98 17.69 4.28
C THR A 174 -5.91 19.05 4.95
N LEU A 175 -6.37 19.10 6.20
CA LEU A 175 -6.24 20.22 7.10
C LEU A 175 -5.54 19.75 8.38
N ALA A 176 -4.55 20.51 8.83
CA ALA A 176 -3.85 20.26 10.08
C ALA A 176 -3.83 21.51 10.96
N TYR A 177 -3.84 21.31 12.26
CA TYR A 177 -3.91 22.36 13.27
C TYR A 177 -2.95 22.09 14.41
N ARG A 178 -2.04 23.03 14.66
CA ARG A 178 -1.14 23.06 15.81
C ARG A 178 -1.90 23.58 17.04
N ALA A 179 -2.61 22.66 17.70
CA ALA A 179 -3.44 22.94 18.87
C ALA A 179 -2.65 23.51 20.05
N THR A 180 -1.43 23.01 20.26
CA THR A 180 -0.47 23.57 21.23
C THR A 180 0.93 23.52 20.64
N ASP A 181 1.93 24.04 21.35
CA ASP A 181 3.34 23.99 20.89
C ASP A 181 3.92 22.56 20.88
N ARG A 182 3.16 21.57 21.36
CA ARG A 182 3.55 20.15 21.40
C ARG A 182 2.52 19.20 20.82
N LEU A 183 1.35 19.69 20.41
CA LEU A 183 0.24 18.85 19.95
C LEU A 183 -0.31 19.42 18.65
N SER A 184 -0.29 18.58 17.62
CA SER A 184 -0.90 18.83 16.33
C SER A 184 -1.96 17.77 16.03
N LEU A 185 -3.03 18.22 15.40
CA LEU A 185 -4.14 17.38 14.95
C LEU A 185 -4.26 17.54 13.43
N GLY A 186 -4.72 16.50 12.75
CA GLY A 186 -4.96 16.53 11.32
C GLY A 186 -6.22 15.77 10.95
N ALA A 187 -6.87 16.23 9.89
CA ALA A 187 -7.99 15.55 9.26
C ALA A 187 -7.84 15.63 7.74
N SER A 188 -8.18 14.56 7.05
CA SER A 188 -8.18 14.46 5.59
C SER A 188 -9.46 13.82 5.11
N LEU A 189 -10.04 14.39 4.07
CA LEU A 189 -11.07 13.74 3.26
C LEU A 189 -10.43 13.37 1.93
N SER A 190 -10.56 12.13 1.48
CA SER A 190 -9.99 11.69 0.22
C SER A 190 -11.03 11.08 -0.71
N LEU A 191 -10.95 11.45 -1.98
CA LEU A 191 -11.63 10.77 -3.08
C LEU A 191 -10.70 9.66 -3.59
N GLY A 192 -11.18 8.42 -3.62
CA GLY A 192 -10.49 7.26 -4.15
C GLY A 192 -11.01 6.89 -5.53
N ARG A 193 -10.11 6.40 -6.39
CA ARG A 193 -10.46 5.63 -7.59
C ARG A 193 -9.80 4.27 -7.51
N ALA A 194 -10.62 3.24 -7.56
CA ALA A 194 -10.16 1.87 -7.73
C ALA A 194 -10.50 1.38 -9.15
N ALA A 195 -9.62 0.57 -9.73
CA ALA A 195 -9.86 -0.06 -11.03
C ALA A 195 -9.50 -1.55 -10.94
N LEU A 196 -10.35 -2.42 -11.48
CA LEU A 196 -10.24 -3.87 -11.36
C LEU A 196 -10.50 -4.56 -12.70
N ASP A 197 -9.61 -5.48 -13.05
CA ASP A 197 -9.74 -6.41 -14.16
C ASP A 197 -9.42 -7.82 -13.64
N SER A 198 -10.23 -8.82 -14.00
CA SER A 198 -10.01 -10.20 -13.58
C SER A 198 -10.52 -11.21 -14.60
N SER A 199 -9.69 -12.19 -14.94
CA SER A 199 -10.05 -13.29 -15.82
C SER A 199 -9.32 -14.56 -15.39
N PRO A 200 -9.98 -15.65 -14.99
CA PRO A 200 -11.41 -15.72 -14.71
C PRO A 200 -11.79 -14.90 -13.48
N PHE A 201 -13.05 -14.45 -13.42
CA PHE A 201 -13.58 -13.72 -12.29
C PHE A 201 -14.16 -14.67 -11.24
N ALA A 202 -13.50 -14.75 -10.07
CA ALA A 202 -13.89 -15.65 -9.00
C ALA A 202 -15.24 -15.31 -8.33
N GLY A 203 -15.73 -14.08 -8.49
CA GLY A 203 -17.04 -13.66 -7.96
C GLY A 203 -18.24 -14.10 -8.81
N ALA A 204 -18.01 -14.61 -10.01
CA ALA A 204 -19.06 -15.10 -10.89
C ALA A 204 -19.24 -16.62 -10.80
N SER A 205 -20.49 -17.07 -10.93
CA SER A 205 -20.78 -18.50 -11.02
C SER A 205 -20.21 -19.09 -12.32
N PRO A 206 -19.55 -20.26 -12.27
CA PRO A 206 -19.06 -20.91 -13.48
C PRO A 206 -20.22 -21.42 -14.34
N ASP A 207 -20.01 -21.42 -15.65
CA ASP A 207 -20.94 -21.96 -16.63
C ASP A 207 -20.63 -23.43 -16.85
N CYS A 208 -21.43 -24.33 -16.29
CA CYS A 208 -21.18 -25.77 -16.38
C CYS A 208 -22.27 -26.50 -17.18
N THR A 209 -21.88 -27.57 -17.87
CA THR A 209 -22.81 -28.59 -18.41
C THR A 209 -22.71 -29.92 -17.66
N SER A 210 -21.64 -30.13 -16.91
CA SER A 210 -21.45 -31.26 -15.98
C SER A 210 -20.45 -30.87 -14.88
N PRO A 211 -20.30 -31.66 -13.80
CA PRO A 211 -19.34 -31.35 -12.72
C PRO A 211 -17.87 -31.26 -13.16
N VAL A 212 -17.54 -31.73 -14.36
CA VAL A 212 -16.17 -31.75 -14.91
C VAL A 212 -16.02 -30.91 -16.18
N SER A 213 -17.08 -30.19 -16.58
CA SER A 213 -17.10 -29.34 -17.77
C SER A 213 -17.68 -27.99 -17.39
N CYS A 214 -16.80 -27.11 -16.93
CA CYS A 214 -17.12 -25.77 -16.47
C CYS A 214 -16.22 -24.75 -17.18
N PHE A 215 -16.81 -23.65 -17.62
CA PHE A 215 -16.10 -22.47 -18.10
C PHE A 215 -16.30 -21.33 -17.11
N TYR A 216 -15.25 -20.55 -16.91
CA TYR A 216 -15.23 -19.47 -15.95
C TYR A 216 -15.25 -18.14 -16.71
N PRO A 217 -16.27 -17.29 -16.50
CA PRO A 217 -16.29 -15.95 -17.07
C PRO A 217 -15.08 -15.10 -16.73
N ALA A 218 -14.83 -14.11 -17.57
CA ALA A 218 -14.00 -12.97 -17.25
C ALA A 218 -14.85 -11.76 -16.83
N ALA A 219 -14.29 -10.96 -15.91
CA ALA A 219 -14.64 -9.59 -15.59
C ALA A 219 -13.65 -8.66 -16.32
N THR A 220 -13.77 -8.66 -17.65
CA THR A 220 -12.97 -7.86 -18.58
C THR A 220 -13.90 -7.12 -19.54
N PRO A 221 -13.51 -5.94 -20.06
CA PRO A 221 -12.31 -5.16 -19.73
C PRO A 221 -12.37 -4.55 -18.32
N GLN A 222 -11.27 -3.96 -17.86
CA GLN A 222 -11.19 -3.23 -16.58
C GLN A 222 -12.38 -2.28 -16.36
N ASP A 223 -12.96 -2.34 -15.16
CA ASP A 223 -13.95 -1.37 -14.68
C ASP A 223 -13.38 -0.55 -13.51
N SER A 224 -13.99 0.60 -13.20
CA SER A 224 -13.52 1.46 -12.10
C SER A 224 -14.61 2.03 -11.23
N ALA A 225 -14.39 1.97 -9.92
CA ALA A 225 -15.28 2.49 -8.89
C ALA A 225 -14.68 3.74 -8.21
N MET A 226 -15.54 4.74 -7.95
CA MET A 226 -15.22 5.88 -7.09
C MET A 226 -15.54 5.54 -5.64
N GLY A 227 -14.78 6.12 -4.71
CA GLY A 227 -15.04 5.94 -3.29
C GLY A 227 -14.55 7.11 -2.47
N PHE A 228 -14.95 7.17 -1.20
CA PHE A 228 -14.46 8.21 -0.29
C PHE A 228 -13.95 7.61 1.01
N GLY A 229 -13.01 8.30 1.64
CA GLY A 229 -12.49 7.92 2.95
C GLY A 229 -12.03 9.12 3.74
N VAL A 230 -11.89 8.92 5.04
CA VAL A 230 -11.46 9.93 6.00
C VAL A 230 -10.21 9.45 6.72
N GLN A 231 -9.28 10.36 6.97
CA GLN A 231 -8.10 10.08 7.77
C GLN A 231 -7.99 11.12 8.89
N LEU A 232 -7.75 10.66 10.11
CA LEU A 232 -7.53 11.50 11.28
C LEU A 232 -6.14 11.23 11.83
N GLY A 233 -5.46 12.30 12.24
CA GLY A 233 -4.07 12.26 12.66
C GLY A 233 -3.83 13.03 13.95
N LEU A 234 -2.91 12.55 14.75
CA LEU A 234 -2.40 13.18 15.95
C LEU A 234 -0.87 13.07 15.96
N LEU A 235 -0.22 14.18 16.28
CA LEU A 235 1.21 14.25 16.54
C LEU A 235 1.41 14.92 17.90
N TYR A 236 2.11 14.25 18.80
CA TYR A 236 2.47 14.78 20.11
C TYR A 236 3.98 14.74 20.32
N GLU A 237 4.58 15.90 20.57
CA GLU A 237 6.02 16.09 20.77
C GLU A 237 6.31 16.48 22.22
N PRO A 238 6.43 15.50 23.14
CA PRO A 238 6.75 15.79 24.54
C PRO A 238 8.11 16.46 24.73
N SER A 239 9.04 16.31 23.78
CA SER A 239 10.35 16.96 23.75
C SER A 239 10.91 17.00 22.33
N GLU A 240 11.95 17.78 22.09
CA GLU A 240 12.63 17.85 20.78
C GLU A 240 13.17 16.48 20.29
N LYS A 241 13.39 15.53 21.21
CA LYS A 241 13.97 14.22 20.92
C LYS A 241 12.95 13.11 20.69
N LEU A 242 11.68 13.34 21.00
CA LEU A 242 10.65 12.32 21.00
C LEU A 242 9.35 12.89 20.42
N ALA A 243 8.84 12.22 19.40
CA ALA A 243 7.52 12.44 18.82
C ALA A 243 6.70 11.15 18.91
N LEU A 244 5.41 11.28 19.21
CA LEU A 244 4.43 10.20 19.20
C LEU A 244 3.41 10.51 18.10
N GLY A 245 3.16 9.55 17.23
CA GLY A 245 2.20 9.67 16.15
C GLY A 245 1.08 8.65 16.31
N LEU A 246 -0.15 9.07 16.01
CA LEU A 246 -1.31 8.20 15.90
C LEU A 246 -2.12 8.65 14.69
N SER A 247 -2.53 7.70 13.85
CA SER A 247 -3.33 7.97 12.67
C SER A 247 -4.35 6.87 12.45
N TYR A 248 -5.58 7.26 12.16
CA TYR A 248 -6.66 6.37 11.77
C TYR A 248 -7.11 6.73 10.36
N THR A 249 -7.09 5.76 9.47
CA THR A 249 -7.67 5.86 8.13
C THR A 249 -8.92 4.98 8.11
N SER A 250 -10.07 5.54 7.76
CA SER A 250 -11.29 4.75 7.58
C SER A 250 -11.13 3.80 6.41
N LYS A 251 -12.11 2.90 6.26
CA LYS A 251 -12.32 2.26 4.96
C LYS A 251 -12.52 3.33 3.89
N HIS A 252 -12.08 3.05 2.66
CA HIS A 252 -12.67 3.75 1.53
C HIS A 252 -13.86 2.92 1.07
N ASP A 253 -15.04 3.49 1.22
CA ASP A 253 -16.28 2.90 0.74
C ASP A 253 -16.36 3.18 -0.76
N PHE A 254 -16.26 2.13 -1.57
CA PHE A 254 -16.30 2.23 -3.02
C PHE A 254 -17.68 1.89 -3.57
N GLU A 255 -18.04 2.52 -4.68
CA GLU A 255 -19.11 2.05 -5.54
C GLU A 255 -18.82 0.63 -6.02
N SER A 256 -19.85 -0.07 -6.49
CA SER A 256 -19.65 -1.38 -7.09
C SER A 256 -18.98 -1.27 -8.45
N PHE A 257 -18.09 -2.20 -8.73
CA PHE A 257 -17.62 -2.47 -10.08
C PHE A 257 -18.69 -3.23 -10.86
N GLU A 258 -18.84 -2.92 -12.13
CA GLU A 258 -19.80 -3.55 -13.04
C GLU A 258 -19.13 -4.02 -14.33
N TRP A 259 -19.29 -5.30 -14.67
CA TRP A 259 -18.79 -5.85 -15.93
C TRP A 259 -19.90 -6.42 -16.76
N ASN A 260 -19.84 -6.17 -18.07
CA ASN A 260 -20.63 -6.88 -19.07
C ASN A 260 -19.84 -8.08 -19.56
N SER A 261 -20.40 -9.27 -19.38
CA SER A 261 -19.80 -10.54 -19.76
C SER A 261 -20.81 -11.40 -20.54
N THR A 262 -20.40 -12.61 -20.88
CA THR A 262 -21.25 -13.58 -21.57
C THR A 262 -21.16 -14.95 -20.92
N VAL A 263 -22.16 -15.80 -21.18
CA VAL A 263 -22.08 -17.23 -20.86
C VAL A 263 -20.95 -17.85 -21.69
N ALA A 264 -19.91 -18.33 -21.01
CA ALA A 264 -18.63 -18.71 -21.60
C ALA A 264 -18.59 -20.17 -22.10
N HIS A 265 -19.51 -21.03 -21.63
CA HIS A 265 -19.47 -22.47 -21.96
C HIS A 265 -20.14 -22.77 -23.32
N PRO A 266 -19.39 -23.21 -24.36
CA PRO A 266 -19.94 -23.41 -25.71
C PRO A 266 -21.03 -24.49 -25.83
N GLY A 267 -21.00 -25.48 -24.92
CA GLY A 267 -22.00 -26.55 -24.86
C GLY A 267 -23.33 -26.19 -24.21
N ARG A 268 -23.54 -24.96 -23.74
CA ARG A 268 -24.83 -24.56 -23.14
C ARG A 268 -25.79 -23.96 -24.19
N PRO A 269 -27.12 -24.12 -24.04
CA PRO A 269 -28.09 -23.52 -24.96
C PRO A 269 -28.09 -21.98 -24.96
N ASP A 270 -27.65 -21.36 -23.87
CA ASP A 270 -27.55 -19.92 -23.65
C ASP A 270 -26.13 -19.38 -23.88
N PHE A 271 -25.26 -20.15 -24.52
CA PHE A 271 -23.89 -19.72 -24.84
C PHE A 271 -23.86 -18.37 -25.58
N GLY A 272 -22.98 -17.47 -25.16
CA GLY A 272 -22.82 -16.14 -25.75
C GLY A 272 -23.91 -15.13 -25.39
N THR A 273 -24.93 -15.52 -24.62
CA THR A 273 -25.91 -14.56 -24.10
C THR A 273 -25.26 -13.63 -23.07
N ALA A 274 -25.70 -12.37 -23.05
CA ALA A 274 -25.15 -11.34 -22.18
C ALA A 274 -25.52 -11.58 -20.71
N ARG A 275 -24.60 -11.24 -19.81
CA ARG A 275 -24.81 -11.17 -18.36
C ARG A 275 -23.98 -10.05 -17.76
N SER A 276 -24.36 -9.57 -16.59
CA SER A 276 -23.55 -8.62 -15.82
C SER A 276 -23.03 -9.26 -14.53
N PHE A 277 -21.89 -8.75 -14.07
CA PHE A 277 -21.37 -9.02 -12.73
C PHE A 277 -21.23 -7.72 -11.98
N GLU A 278 -21.52 -7.78 -10.69
CA GLU A 278 -21.29 -6.69 -9.76
C GLU A 278 -20.39 -7.17 -8.63
N PHE A 279 -19.43 -6.34 -8.23
CA PHE A 279 -18.56 -6.65 -7.10
C PHE A 279 -18.21 -5.36 -6.35
N THR A 280 -18.29 -5.41 -5.02
CA THR A 280 -17.87 -4.30 -4.17
C THR A 280 -16.58 -4.70 -3.44
N LEU A 281 -15.55 -3.86 -3.54
CA LEU A 281 -14.27 -4.07 -2.86
C LEU A 281 -13.82 -2.79 -2.17
N ASP A 282 -14.09 -2.71 -0.87
CA ASP A 282 -13.65 -1.59 -0.04
C ASP A 282 -12.17 -1.70 0.33
N SER A 283 -11.49 -0.55 0.40
CA SER A 283 -10.18 -0.49 1.04
C SER A 283 -10.35 -0.73 2.55
N PRO A 284 -9.47 -1.52 3.20
CA PRO A 284 -9.53 -1.70 4.65
C PRO A 284 -9.27 -0.40 5.40
N GLN A 285 -9.83 -0.30 6.60
CA GLN A 285 -9.42 0.71 7.58
C GLN A 285 -8.04 0.37 8.13
N ARG A 286 -7.30 1.38 8.58
CA ARG A 286 -5.96 1.22 9.17
C ARG A 286 -5.80 2.09 10.40
N LEU A 287 -5.22 1.54 11.46
CA LEU A 287 -4.79 2.28 12.64
C LEU A 287 -3.27 2.15 12.78
N THR A 288 -2.57 3.27 12.66
CA THR A 288 -1.11 3.32 12.78
C THR A 288 -0.71 4.14 14.00
N ALA A 289 0.12 3.55 14.85
CA ALA A 289 0.76 4.24 15.97
C ALA A 289 2.28 4.13 15.82
N GLY A 290 3.01 5.16 16.23
CA GLY A 290 4.46 5.14 16.06
C GLY A 290 5.21 6.18 16.87
N LEU A 291 6.53 6.04 16.82
CA LEU A 291 7.51 6.79 17.60
C LEU A 291 8.56 7.39 16.66
N GLY A 292 8.84 8.67 16.81
CA GLY A 292 9.98 9.36 16.21
C GLY A 292 11.01 9.69 17.28
N LEU A 293 12.22 9.13 17.18
CA LEU A 293 13.31 9.36 18.13
C LEU A 293 14.45 10.10 17.44
N ARG A 294 14.85 11.25 18.00
CA ARG A 294 16.00 12.06 17.53
C ARG A 294 17.14 12.02 18.56
N PRO A 295 17.88 10.91 18.69
CA PRO A 295 18.94 10.78 19.71
C PRO A 295 20.11 11.75 19.48
N ARG A 296 20.33 12.19 18.23
CA ARG A 296 21.33 13.18 17.82
C ARG A 296 20.76 14.05 16.69
N PRO A 297 21.32 15.24 16.42
CA PRO A 297 20.80 16.15 15.39
C PRO A 297 20.66 15.53 13.98
N ASN A 298 21.54 14.58 13.63
CA ASN A 298 21.57 13.97 12.29
C ASN A 298 21.00 12.54 12.28
N TRP A 299 20.36 12.11 13.36
CA TRP A 299 19.80 10.77 13.48
C TRP A 299 18.35 10.86 13.89
N THR A 300 17.49 10.32 13.04
CA THR A 300 16.08 10.06 13.35
C THR A 300 15.83 8.57 13.19
N LEU A 301 15.23 7.95 14.21
CA LEU A 301 14.71 6.59 14.13
C LEU A 301 13.19 6.67 14.16
N ALA A 302 12.53 5.98 13.24
CA ALA A 302 11.08 5.84 13.21
C ALA A 302 10.72 4.37 13.48
N LEU A 303 9.66 4.15 14.26
CA LEU A 303 9.10 2.84 14.52
C LEU A 303 7.58 2.94 14.54
N ASP A 304 6.94 2.22 13.64
CA ASP A 304 5.49 2.25 13.45
C ASP A 304 4.91 0.84 13.58
N VAL A 305 3.68 0.77 14.10
CA VAL A 305 2.85 -0.43 14.14
C VAL A 305 1.52 -0.07 13.50
N THR A 306 1.13 -0.84 12.48
CA THR A 306 -0.14 -0.68 11.78
C THR A 306 -0.99 -1.92 11.99
N TRP A 307 -2.26 -1.70 12.34
CA TRP A 307 -3.32 -2.71 12.36
C TRP A 307 -4.33 -2.42 11.24
#